data_AF-A0A838VDI8-F1
#
_entry.id   AF-A0A838VDI8-F1
#
_cell.length_a   1.000
_cell.length_b   1.000
_cell.length_c   1.000
_cell.angle_alpha   90.00
_cell.angle_beta   90.00
_cell.angle_gamma   90.00
#
_symmetry.space_group_name_H-M   'P 1'
#
loop_
_entity.id
_entity.type
_entity.pdbx_description
1 polymer ?
#
loop_
_entity_poly.entity_id
_entity_poly.type
_entity_poly.pdbx_seq_one_letter_code
_entity_poly.pdbx_strand_id
1 'polypeptide(L)'
;VFVCRDTGTTPRDWLFEDAAGLAEILAKELAELRTAGMKPTAGDIRCIALGHITRMAIWKLRPSWDATLAAEKKLEIFRHAMDAIATVEGVTKLLEGAKVPQFAMVGGLFAEQEEGELANAVAF
;
A
#
# COMPACT_ATOMS: atom_id res chain seq x y z
N VAL A 1 -7.27 -8.88 -8.97
CA VAL A 1 -8.65 -9.13 -8.46
C VAL A 1 -8.98 -7.99 -7.52
N PHE A 2 -9.99 -7.18 -7.85
CA PHE A 2 -10.51 -6.16 -6.93
C PHE A 2 -11.57 -6.81 -6.04
N VAL A 3 -11.34 -6.83 -4.73
CA VAL A 3 -12.33 -7.32 -3.76
C VAL A 3 -12.97 -6.12 -3.11
N CYS A 4 -14.21 -5.81 -3.47
CA CYS A 4 -15.00 -4.80 -2.78
C CYS A 4 -15.54 -5.41 -1.47
N ARG A 5 -15.23 -4.78 -0.34
CA ARG A 5 -15.85 -5.10 0.96
C ARG A 5 -16.55 -3.84 1.46
N ASP A 6 -17.78 -3.99 1.93
CA ASP A 6 -18.55 -2.86 2.49
C ASP A 6 -17.95 -2.38 3.82
N THR A 7 -17.27 -3.27 4.52
CA THR A 7 -16.53 -3.01 5.77
C THR A 7 -15.19 -3.72 5.76
N GLY A 8 -14.17 -3.12 6.36
CA GLY A 8 -12.91 -3.80 6.59
C GLY A 8 -12.03 -3.12 7.63
N THR A 9 -10.97 -3.81 8.01
CA THR A 9 -9.91 -3.30 8.87
C THR A 9 -8.61 -3.31 8.10
N THR A 10 -7.79 -2.28 8.32
CA THR A 10 -6.43 -2.19 7.77
C THR A 10 -5.49 -1.82 8.90
N PRO A 11 -4.27 -2.40 8.99
CA PRO A 11 -3.27 -1.96 9.94
C PRO A 11 -2.98 -0.47 9.76
N ARG A 12 -2.95 0.31 10.85
CA ARG A 12 -2.62 1.75 10.82
C ARG A 12 -1.26 2.01 10.18
N ASP A 13 -0.33 1.07 10.36
CA ASP A 13 1.02 1.14 9.81
C ASP A 13 1.03 1.05 8.27
N TRP A 14 -0.10 0.70 7.65
CA TRP A 14 -0.27 0.70 6.20
C TRP A 14 -0.94 1.99 5.69
N LEU A 15 -1.17 2.98 6.55
CA LEU A 15 -1.65 4.30 6.15
C LEU A 15 -0.47 5.17 5.76
N PHE A 16 -0.62 5.85 4.64
CA PHE A 16 0.35 6.81 4.15
C PHE A 16 -0.39 7.93 3.42
N GLU A 17 0.19 9.12 3.44
CA GLU A 17 -0.41 10.28 2.78
C GLU A 17 0.26 10.61 1.45
N ASP A 18 1.51 10.16 1.26
CA ASP A 18 2.36 10.52 0.13
C ASP A 18 3.28 9.36 -0.34
N ALA A 19 4.07 9.64 -1.38
CA ALA A 19 5.03 8.69 -1.95
C ALA A 19 6.16 8.28 -0.99
N ALA A 20 6.52 9.13 -0.02
CA ALA A 20 7.58 8.81 0.94
C ALA A 20 7.10 7.79 1.97
N GLY A 21 5.90 8.00 2.55
CA GLY A 21 5.28 7.03 3.44
C GLY A 21 5.06 5.67 2.75
N LEU A 22 4.65 5.69 1.47
CA LEU A 22 4.54 4.45 0.70
C LEU A 22 5.90 3.77 0.46
N ALA A 23 6.96 4.53 0.20
CA ALA A 23 8.30 3.96 0.04
C ALA A 23 8.80 3.28 1.32
N GLU A 24 8.49 3.83 2.50
CA GLU A 24 8.83 3.20 3.79
C GLU A 24 8.11 1.86 3.98
N ILE A 25 6.81 1.80 3.68
CA ILE A 25 6.01 0.57 3.74
C ILE A 25 6.59 -0.48 2.78
N LEU A 26 6.80 -0.10 1.52
CA LEU A 26 7.35 -1.02 0.51
C LEU A 26 8.77 -1.49 0.86
N ALA A 27 9.61 -0.64 1.47
CA ALA A 27 10.94 -1.05 1.88
C ALA A 27 10.87 -2.19 2.92
N LYS A 28 9.95 -2.10 3.88
CA LYS A 28 9.69 -3.16 4.87
C LYS A 28 9.15 -4.42 4.21
N GLU A 29 8.08 -4.32 3.43
CA GLU A 29 7.46 -5.48 2.74
C GLU A 29 8.46 -6.20 1.82
N LEU A 30 9.28 -5.45 1.08
CA LEU A 30 10.31 -6.03 0.20
C LEU A 30 11.45 -6.67 1.00
N ALA A 31 11.77 -6.18 2.19
CA ALA A 31 12.72 -6.84 3.09
C ALA A 31 12.16 -8.17 3.61
N GLU A 32 10.89 -8.20 4.04
CA GLU A 32 10.19 -9.40 4.50
C GLU A 32 10.12 -10.47 3.39
N LEU A 33 9.74 -10.07 2.18
CA LEU A 33 9.73 -10.95 1.00
C LEU A 33 11.12 -11.56 0.74
N ARG A 34 12.19 -10.76 0.83
CA ARG A 34 13.56 -11.25 0.65
C ARG A 34 13.99 -12.20 1.76
N THR A 35 13.62 -11.91 3.01
CA THR A 35 13.86 -12.80 4.16
C THR A 35 13.14 -14.14 3.99
N ALA A 36 11.96 -14.14 3.36
CA ALA A 36 11.23 -15.35 2.99
C ALA A 36 11.81 -16.10 1.76
N GLY A 37 12.96 -15.65 1.23
CA GLY A 37 13.62 -16.29 0.08
C GLY A 37 13.10 -15.86 -1.30
N MET A 38 12.19 -14.89 -1.35
CA MET A 38 11.65 -14.36 -2.60
C MET A 38 12.62 -13.35 -3.25
N LYS A 39 12.51 -13.20 -4.57
CA LYS A 39 13.28 -12.21 -5.34
C LYS A 39 12.31 -11.27 -6.07
N PRO A 40 11.75 -10.25 -5.37
CA PRO A 40 10.80 -9.33 -5.99
C PRO A 40 11.40 -8.67 -7.23
N THR A 41 10.70 -8.79 -8.35
CA THR A 41 11.08 -8.16 -9.61
C THR A 41 10.55 -6.73 -9.68
N ALA A 42 11.02 -5.96 -10.67
CA ALA A 42 10.43 -4.65 -10.97
C ALA A 42 8.94 -4.76 -11.34
N GLY A 43 8.47 -5.90 -11.86
CA GLY A 43 7.05 -6.15 -12.06
C GLY A 43 6.30 -6.23 -10.73
N ASP A 44 6.82 -7.02 -9.79
CA ASP A 44 6.21 -7.22 -8.47
C ASP A 44 6.15 -5.92 -7.68
N ILE A 45 7.24 -5.15 -7.64
CA ILE A 45 7.29 -3.85 -6.95
C ILE A 45 6.23 -2.89 -7.50
N ARG A 46 6.08 -2.81 -8.83
CA ARG A 46 5.05 -1.97 -9.46
C ARG A 46 3.64 -2.44 -9.09
N CYS A 47 3.39 -3.74 -9.09
CA CYS A 47 2.08 -4.30 -8.71
C CYS A 47 1.73 -4.02 -7.24
N ILE A 48 2.68 -4.21 -6.31
CA ILE A 48 2.47 -3.95 -4.89
C ILE A 48 2.22 -2.45 -4.65
N ALA A 49 3.06 -1.58 -5.23
CA ALA A 49 2.89 -0.13 -5.14
C ALA A 49 1.52 0.32 -5.66
N LEU A 50 1.12 -0.16 -6.85
CA LEU A 50 -0.18 0.18 -7.45
C LEU A 50 -1.33 -0.29 -6.55
N GLY A 51 -1.23 -1.47 -5.94
CA GLY A 51 -2.22 -2.00 -5.01
C GLY A 51 -2.43 -1.07 -3.81
N HIS A 52 -1.34 -0.61 -3.19
CA HIS A 52 -1.40 0.34 -2.07
C HIS A 52 -1.99 1.69 -2.46
N ILE A 53 -1.52 2.28 -3.57
CA ILE A 53 -2.03 3.58 -4.07
C ILE A 53 -3.54 3.49 -4.32
N THR A 54 -3.96 2.42 -4.97
CA THR A 54 -5.36 2.17 -5.31
C THR A 54 -6.22 2.02 -4.05
N ARG A 55 -5.75 1.27 -3.04
CA ARG A 55 -6.45 1.12 -1.76
C ARG A 55 -6.64 2.47 -1.07
N MET A 56 -5.59 3.29 -1.01
CA MET A 56 -5.67 4.61 -0.38
C MET A 56 -6.56 5.58 -1.16
N ALA A 57 -6.54 5.53 -2.49
CA ALA A 57 -7.44 6.32 -3.34
C ALA A 57 -8.91 5.94 -3.10
N ILE A 58 -9.24 4.64 -3.06
CA ILE A 58 -10.60 4.15 -2.74
C ILE A 58 -11.03 4.67 -1.37
N TRP A 59 -10.16 4.58 -0.36
CA TRP A 59 -10.51 5.04 0.97
C TRP A 59 -10.78 6.55 1.02
N LYS A 60 -9.91 7.37 0.42
CA LYS A 60 -10.12 8.83 0.36
C LYS A 60 -11.41 9.20 -0.38
N LEU A 61 -11.77 8.45 -1.43
CA LEU A 61 -12.95 8.75 -2.25
C LEU A 61 -14.27 8.19 -1.69
N ARG A 62 -14.22 7.10 -0.91
CA ARG A 62 -15.42 6.43 -0.36
C ARG A 62 -16.45 7.38 0.28
N PRO A 63 -16.09 8.32 1.18
CA PRO A 63 -17.08 9.17 1.84
C PRO A 63 -17.78 10.17 0.90
N SER A 64 -17.18 10.47 -0.26
CA SER A 64 -17.70 11.45 -1.22
C SER A 64 -17.97 10.83 -2.59
N TRP A 65 -18.12 9.50 -2.67
CA TRP A 65 -18.29 8.82 -3.94
C TRP A 65 -19.70 9.02 -4.50
N ASP A 66 -19.78 9.57 -5.71
CA ASP A 66 -21.04 9.71 -6.44
C ASP A 66 -21.21 8.59 -7.48
N ALA A 67 -22.10 7.66 -7.16
CA ALA A 67 -22.42 6.52 -8.02
C ALA A 67 -23.17 6.93 -9.30
N THR A 68 -23.73 8.13 -9.40
CA THR A 68 -24.50 8.59 -10.57
C THR A 68 -23.62 9.12 -11.71
N LEU A 69 -22.33 9.37 -11.45
CA LEU A 69 -21.39 9.85 -12.45
C LEU A 69 -21.17 8.85 -13.59
N ALA A 70 -20.92 9.38 -14.79
CA ALA A 70 -20.48 8.60 -15.95
C ALA A 70 -19.14 7.89 -15.68
N ALA A 71 -18.91 6.76 -16.35
CA ALA A 71 -17.74 5.93 -16.14
C ALA A 71 -16.43 6.68 -16.39
N GLU A 72 -16.38 7.51 -17.43
CA GLU A 72 -15.24 8.33 -17.79
C GLU A 72 -14.89 9.30 -16.67
N LYS A 73 -15.92 9.93 -16.07
CA LYS A 73 -15.73 10.88 -14.98
C LYS A 73 -15.24 10.20 -13.70
N LYS A 74 -15.79 9.01 -13.41
CA LYS A 74 -15.34 8.16 -12.30
C LYS A 74 -13.86 7.79 -12.43
N LEU A 75 -13.43 7.36 -13.62
CA LEU A 75 -12.04 7.00 -13.89
C LEU A 75 -11.10 8.22 -13.81
N GLU A 76 -11.55 9.39 -14.27
CA GLU A 76 -10.79 10.64 -14.13
C GLU A 76 -10.57 11.01 -12.67
N ILE A 77 -11.64 11.04 -11.86
CA ILE A 77 -11.56 11.31 -10.42
C ILE A 77 -10.63 10.30 -9.73
N PHE A 78 -10.77 9.03 -10.08
CA PHE A 78 -9.95 7.96 -9.50
C PHE A 78 -8.47 8.15 -9.82
N ARG A 79 -8.13 8.43 -11.08
CA ARG A 79 -6.75 8.72 -11.50
C ARG A 79 -6.18 9.91 -10.73
N HIS A 80 -6.92 11.02 -10.64
CA HIS A 80 -6.47 12.19 -9.87
C HIS A 80 -6.25 11.89 -8.39
N ALA A 81 -7.12 11.07 -7.79
CA ALA A 81 -6.94 10.65 -6.40
C ALA A 81 -5.69 9.79 -6.21
N MET A 82 -5.39 8.89 -7.16
CA MET A 82 -4.15 8.10 -7.14
C MET A 82 -2.92 9.00 -7.28
N ASP A 83 -2.88 9.85 -8.30
CA ASP A 83 -1.76 10.75 -8.59
C ASP A 83 -1.47 11.73 -7.45
N ALA A 84 -2.52 12.17 -6.74
CA ALA A 84 -2.40 13.05 -5.57
C ALA A 84 -1.78 12.37 -4.35
N ILE A 85 -1.79 11.05 -4.28
CA ILE A 85 -1.16 10.27 -3.21
C ILE A 85 0.28 9.95 -3.62
N ALA A 86 0.45 9.22 -4.72
CA ALA A 86 1.75 8.82 -5.22
C ALA A 86 1.66 8.29 -6.65
N THR A 87 2.77 8.36 -7.38
CA THR A 87 2.96 7.63 -8.65
C THR A 87 3.91 6.46 -8.45
N VAL A 88 3.74 5.41 -9.25
CA VAL A 88 4.63 4.24 -9.21
C VAL A 88 6.08 4.64 -9.50
N GLU A 89 6.29 5.54 -10.45
CA GLU A 89 7.60 6.11 -10.78
C GLU A 89 8.19 6.89 -9.60
N GLY A 90 7.39 7.72 -8.93
CA GLY A 90 7.84 8.51 -7.78
C GLY A 90 8.32 7.63 -6.63
N VAL A 91 7.54 6.59 -6.31
CA VAL A 91 7.86 5.65 -5.24
C VAL A 91 9.07 4.79 -5.58
N THR A 92 9.16 4.29 -6.82
CA THR A 92 10.31 3.48 -7.26
C THR A 92 11.61 4.27 -7.16
N LYS A 93 11.60 5.55 -7.53
CA LYS A 93 12.76 6.44 -7.40
C LYS A 93 13.19 6.62 -5.93
N LEU A 94 12.25 6.70 -5.00
CA LEU A 94 12.54 6.79 -3.57
C LEU A 94 13.14 5.47 -3.04
N LEU A 95 12.65 4.33 -3.51
CA LEU A 95 13.18 3.00 -3.15
C LEU A 95 14.60 2.78 -3.67
N GLU A 96 14.94 3.28 -4.85
CA GLU A 96 16.31 3.23 -5.39
C GLU A 96 17.29 4.11 -4.59
N GLY A 97 16.80 5.21 -4.01
CA GLY A 97 17.59 6.12 -3.17
C GLY A 97 17.72 5.68 -1.71
N ALA A 98 16.81 4.83 -1.21
CA ALA A 98 16.79 4.36 0.16
C ALA A 98 17.76 3.18 0.36
N LYS A 99 18.81 3.38 1.19
CA LYS A 99 19.62 2.26 1.68
C LYS A 99 18.75 1.37 2.57
N VAL A 100 18.58 0.12 2.18
CA VAL A 100 17.81 -0.89 2.93
C VAL A 100 18.40 -1.04 4.34
N PRO A 101 17.63 -0.83 5.42
CA PRO A 101 18.09 -1.13 6.77
C PRO A 101 18.24 -2.64 6.94
N GLN A 102 19.37 -3.05 7.51
CA GLN A 102 19.71 -4.44 7.75
C GLN A 102 19.02 -4.88 9.05
N PHE A 103 17.82 -5.47 8.96
CA PHE A 103 17.13 -5.98 10.15
C PHE A 103 17.59 -7.39 10.50
N ALA A 104 17.92 -7.58 11.78
CA ALA A 104 18.43 -8.83 12.35
C ALA A 104 17.33 -9.88 12.45
N MET A 105 17.69 -11.12 12.12
CA MET A 105 16.84 -12.30 12.12
C MET A 105 16.32 -12.59 13.54
N VAL A 106 15.02 -12.43 13.76
CA VAL A 106 14.31 -13.03 14.90
C VAL A 106 13.25 -13.96 14.34
N GLY A 107 13.44 -15.27 14.55
CA GLY A 107 12.48 -16.30 14.17
C GLY A 107 11.31 -16.32 15.16
N GLY A 108 10.09 -16.25 14.64
CA GLY A 108 8.84 -16.19 15.43
C GLY A 108 7.73 -15.30 14.83
N LEU A 109 8.02 -14.56 13.75
CA LEU A 109 7.24 -13.41 13.26
C LEU A 109 5.73 -13.62 13.04
N PHE A 110 5.29 -14.81 12.58
CA PHE A 110 3.92 -14.95 12.06
C PHE A 110 2.81 -14.93 13.12
N ALA A 111 3.09 -15.31 14.38
CA ALA A 111 2.07 -15.30 15.43
C ALA A 111 1.98 -13.93 16.14
N GLU A 112 3.13 -13.29 16.38
CA GLU A 112 3.19 -11.99 17.06
C GLU A 112 2.73 -10.84 16.14
N GLN A 113 2.92 -10.98 14.82
CA GLN A 113 2.50 -9.98 13.83
C GLN A 113 0.98 -9.94 13.64
N GLU A 114 0.29 -11.08 13.72
CA GLU A 114 -1.17 -11.17 13.56
C GLU A 114 -1.92 -10.51 14.75
N GLU A 115 -1.44 -10.73 15.99
CA GLU A 115 -1.99 -10.07 17.18
C GLU A 115 -1.73 -8.55 17.20
N GLY A 116 -0.55 -8.12 16.72
CA GLY A 116 -0.21 -6.69 16.60
C GLY A 116 -1.00 -5.96 15.50
N GLU A 117 -1.23 -6.60 14.36
CA GLU A 117 -2.02 -6.04 13.24
C GLU A 117 -3.48 -5.83 13.63
N LEU A 118 -4.07 -6.73 14.43
CA LEU A 118 -5.42 -6.59 14.96
C LEU A 118 -5.53 -5.41 15.96
N ALA A 119 -4.53 -5.22 16.82
CA ALA A 119 -4.50 -4.12 17.79
C ALA A 119 -4.33 -2.74 17.13
N ASN A 120 -3.60 -2.67 16.01
CA ASN A 120 -3.36 -1.44 15.25
C ASN A 120 -4.35 -1.23 14.09
N ALA A 121 -5.41 -2.04 14.00
CA ALA A 121 -6.39 -1.94 12.93
C ALA A 121 -7.20 -0.64 12.97
N VAL A 122 -7.35 0.01 11.83
CA VAL A 122 -8.30 1.10 11.59
C VAL A 122 -9.43 0.56 10.72
N ALA A 123 -10.66 0.77 11.19
CA ALA A 123 -11.85 0.43 10.44
C ALA A 123 -12.11 1.45 9.33
N PHE A 124 -12.67 0.98 8.21
CA PHE A 124 -13.21 1.81 7.15
C PHE A 124 -14.60 1.31 6.75
#